data_AF-A0A6P6QD62-F1
#
_entry.id   AF-A0A6P6QD62-F1
#
_cell.length_a   1.000
_cell.length_b   1.000
_cell.length_c   1.000
_cell.angle_alpha   90.00
_cell.angle_beta   90.00
_cell.angle_gamma   90.00
#
_symmetry.space_group_name_H-M   'P 1'
#
loop_
_entity.id
_entity.type
_entity.pdbx_description
1 polymer ?
#
loop_
_entity_poly.entity_id
_entity_poly.type
_entity_poly.pdbx_seq_one_letter_code
_entity_poly.pdbx_strand_id
1 'polypeptide(L)'
;MELQGNIQSTMMTRHQKAEIMIAGEQLRLRLHDSKLIKDRRHHLRTYPNCFVAQELIDWLIAHKEVPDRETAVPLMQHLMDHDIIHHVCDKWPVFKDAQYLYRFRKDDGTFPFNIEVKIFMRGQRLYEHLITSKDSILQLRQEKGVAYDRSFPGYMLIDWLLQNGEIESRRQGLDLCKALLEHGIIQHVSLKHHFFDSGLLYQFCINFRWRRRLSELLHETENEEVECITHQSQEDQAGSPFTMHKTSPPEGNSDFLSVQPTLDGRCGSLTHQQHSSRGYPLTASLTVALAVRCNPTSVLKRRVTCEELLSPGAPYVKRVLTILGDALGWGFVVRGKSPCYVQAVDPASPAAAAGIKVRQFVCRVNGCSVLHLDYRTLSKVVMTGPRVVTLEVMEPLD
;
A
#
# COMPACT_ATOMS: atom_id res chain seq x y z
N MET A 1 -16.88 -21.22 19.44
CA MET A 1 -15.95 -20.17 19.87
C MET A 1 -15.01 -19.76 18.73
N GLU A 2 -14.34 -20.71 18.06
CA GLU A 2 -13.42 -20.48 16.92
C GLU A 2 -13.88 -19.42 15.90
N LEU A 3 -15.13 -19.48 15.43
CA LEU A 3 -15.67 -18.53 14.44
C LEU A 3 -15.59 -17.06 14.90
N GLN A 4 -15.67 -16.81 16.20
CA GLN A 4 -15.64 -15.47 16.78
C GLN A 4 -14.20 -14.94 16.95
N GLY A 5 -13.27 -15.80 17.38
CA GLY A 5 -11.84 -15.47 17.41
C GLY A 5 -11.27 -15.19 16.01
N ASN A 6 -11.68 -15.96 15.01
CA ASN A 6 -11.25 -15.76 13.62
C ASN A 6 -11.75 -14.43 13.03
N ILE A 7 -12.97 -14.00 13.40
CA ILE A 7 -13.48 -12.66 13.07
C ILE A 7 -12.69 -11.56 13.80
N GLN A 8 -12.36 -11.73 15.08
CA GLN A 8 -11.59 -10.75 15.85
C GLN A 8 -10.16 -10.58 15.30
N SER A 9 -9.45 -11.67 15.00
CA SER A 9 -8.14 -11.64 14.34
C SER A 9 -8.20 -10.96 12.95
N THR A 10 -9.22 -11.27 12.15
CA THR A 10 -9.45 -10.61 10.85
C THR A 10 -9.77 -9.11 11.00
N MET A 11 -10.38 -8.68 12.10
CA MET A 11 -10.63 -7.27 12.39
C MET A 11 -9.37 -6.54 12.89
N MET A 12 -8.58 -7.16 13.77
CA MET A 12 -7.32 -6.59 14.28
C MET A 12 -6.30 -6.36 13.17
N THR A 13 -6.05 -7.37 12.34
CA THR A 13 -5.12 -7.28 11.19
C THR A 13 -5.51 -6.20 10.17
N ARG A 14 -6.81 -5.95 9.99
CA ARG A 14 -7.31 -4.83 9.18
C ARG A 14 -7.16 -3.48 9.87
N HIS A 15 -7.28 -3.42 11.20
CA HIS A 15 -7.12 -2.19 11.98
C HIS A 15 -5.66 -1.74 12.00
N GLN A 16 -4.72 -2.63 12.34
CA GLN A 16 -3.27 -2.41 12.25
C GLN A 16 -2.91 -1.83 10.86
N LYS A 17 -3.36 -2.51 9.78
CA LYS A 17 -3.13 -2.09 8.39
C LYS A 17 -3.71 -0.71 8.06
N ALA A 18 -4.90 -0.40 8.56
CA ALA A 18 -5.52 0.91 8.43
C ALA A 18 -4.71 2.01 9.13
N GLU A 19 -4.21 1.75 10.33
CA GLU A 19 -3.40 2.70 11.09
C GLU A 19 -2.02 2.94 10.45
N ILE A 20 -1.37 1.89 9.93
CA ILE A 20 -0.14 1.99 9.13
C ILE A 20 -0.36 2.86 7.89
N MET A 21 -1.50 2.68 7.19
CA MET A 21 -1.86 3.52 6.04
C MET A 21 -2.14 4.99 6.43
N ILE A 22 -2.81 5.24 7.56
CA ILE A 22 -3.05 6.61 8.08
C ILE A 22 -1.74 7.27 8.49
N ALA A 23 -0.91 6.60 9.29
CA ALA A 23 0.37 7.12 9.74
C ALA A 23 1.30 7.42 8.55
N GLY A 24 1.32 6.52 7.56
CA GLY A 24 2.00 6.72 6.28
C GLY A 24 1.50 7.93 5.48
N GLU A 25 0.18 8.16 5.44
CA GLU A 25 -0.42 9.34 4.82
C GLU A 25 -0.03 10.63 5.55
N GLN A 26 -0.22 10.68 6.86
CA GLN A 26 0.04 11.85 7.71
C GLN A 26 1.52 12.23 7.71
N LEU A 27 2.42 11.23 7.75
CA LEU A 27 3.85 11.46 7.58
C LEU A 27 4.16 12.05 6.21
N ARG A 28 3.63 11.48 5.11
CA ARG A 28 3.88 12.02 3.76
C ARG A 28 3.41 13.46 3.61
N LEU A 29 2.22 13.80 4.11
CA LEU A 29 1.68 15.17 4.06
C LEU A 29 2.62 16.15 4.78
N ARG A 30 3.02 15.84 6.02
CA ARG A 30 3.95 16.67 6.80
C ARG A 30 5.33 16.81 6.16
N LEU A 31 5.78 15.81 5.40
CA LEU A 31 7.05 15.83 4.67
C LEU A 31 6.99 16.59 3.33
N HIS A 32 5.81 16.77 2.75
CA HIS A 32 5.56 17.75 1.67
C HIS A 32 5.53 19.17 2.24
N ASP A 33 4.78 19.38 3.33
CA ASP A 33 4.67 20.69 3.99
C ASP A 33 6.02 21.23 4.47
N SER A 34 6.87 20.36 5.04
CA SER A 34 8.24 20.67 5.44
C SER A 34 9.25 20.75 4.28
N LYS A 35 8.81 20.46 3.05
CA LYS A 35 9.63 20.45 1.81
C LYS A 35 10.82 19.48 1.86
N LEU A 36 10.70 18.41 2.66
CA LEU A 36 11.65 17.30 2.66
C LEU A 36 11.46 16.42 1.42
N ILE A 37 10.21 16.21 1.01
CA ILE A 37 9.89 15.58 -0.28
C ILE A 37 10.08 16.61 -1.39
N LYS A 38 10.99 16.32 -2.32
CA LYS A 38 11.35 17.19 -3.46
C LYS A 38 12.14 16.41 -4.51
N ASP A 39 12.21 16.97 -5.72
CA ASP A 39 13.04 16.45 -6.80
C ASP A 39 14.53 16.55 -6.45
N ARG A 40 15.28 15.46 -6.63
CA ARG A 40 16.75 15.42 -6.44
C ARG A 40 17.45 14.83 -7.66
N ARG A 41 18.65 15.32 -7.97
CA ARG A 41 19.47 14.85 -9.10
C ARG A 41 20.66 14.03 -8.58
N HIS A 42 20.82 12.79 -9.05
CA HIS A 42 21.88 11.89 -8.64
C HIS A 42 22.35 11.03 -9.84
N HIS A 43 23.67 10.91 -10.04
CA HIS A 43 24.30 10.34 -11.25
C HIS A 43 23.61 10.78 -12.55
N LEU A 44 23.57 12.10 -12.79
CA LEU A 44 22.92 12.79 -13.92
C LEU A 44 21.38 12.63 -14.05
N ARG A 45 20.76 11.66 -13.37
CA ARG A 45 19.30 11.41 -13.41
C ARG A 45 18.55 12.25 -12.37
N THR A 46 17.39 12.78 -12.73
CA THR A 46 16.48 13.48 -11.81
C THR A 46 15.38 12.53 -11.32
N TYR A 47 15.30 12.36 -10.01
CA TYR A 47 14.34 11.52 -9.31
C TYR A 47 13.25 12.40 -8.68
N PRO A 48 12.02 12.39 -9.23
CA PRO A 48 10.98 13.30 -8.78
C PRO A 48 10.26 12.84 -7.51
N ASN A 49 9.87 13.81 -6.68
CA ASN A 49 9.30 13.64 -5.33
C ASN A 49 9.93 12.45 -4.58
N CYS A 50 11.12 12.65 -4.02
CA CYS A 50 11.80 11.68 -3.15
C CYS A 50 12.27 12.39 -1.87
N PHE A 51 12.83 11.62 -0.94
CA PHE A 51 13.54 12.11 0.25
C PHE A 51 14.84 11.31 0.42
N VAL A 52 15.77 11.83 1.22
CA VAL A 52 16.98 11.10 1.65
C VAL A 52 16.67 10.43 3.00
N ALA A 53 17.09 9.18 3.20
CA ALA A 53 16.81 8.47 4.46
C ALA A 53 17.37 9.18 5.70
N GLN A 54 18.63 9.62 5.63
CA GLN A 54 19.27 10.36 6.72
C GLN A 54 18.52 11.66 7.05
N GLU A 55 18.20 12.48 6.04
CA GLU A 55 17.40 13.72 6.21
C GLU A 55 16.02 13.45 6.84
N LEU A 56 15.40 12.29 6.55
CA LEU A 56 14.13 11.90 7.16
C LEU A 56 14.30 11.50 8.63
N ILE A 57 15.33 10.73 8.97
CA ILE A 57 15.57 10.32 10.36
C ILE A 57 15.89 11.55 11.24
N ASP A 58 16.72 12.48 10.75
CA ASP A 58 16.94 13.76 11.42
C ASP A 58 15.63 14.55 11.60
N TRP A 59 14.76 14.57 10.59
CA TRP A 59 13.45 15.23 10.68
C TRP A 59 12.53 14.56 11.72
N LEU A 60 12.45 13.22 11.75
CA LEU A 60 11.61 12.47 12.69
C LEU A 60 12.01 12.73 14.15
N ILE A 61 13.31 12.71 14.45
CA ILE A 61 13.85 12.99 15.80
C ILE A 61 13.62 14.46 16.16
N ALA A 62 13.92 15.40 15.26
CA ALA A 62 13.71 16.82 15.51
C ALA A 62 12.24 17.20 15.79
N HIS A 63 11.29 16.48 15.19
CA HIS A 63 9.85 16.67 15.42
C HIS A 63 9.29 15.80 16.56
N LYS A 64 10.12 14.96 17.20
CA LYS A 64 9.76 14.05 18.32
C LYS A 64 8.73 12.98 17.92
N GLU A 65 8.78 12.51 16.68
CA GLU A 65 8.00 11.37 16.20
C GLU A 65 8.58 10.03 16.69
N VAL A 66 9.89 10.02 16.94
CA VAL A 66 10.70 8.91 17.48
C VAL A 66 11.76 9.49 18.43
N PRO A 67 12.22 8.74 19.45
CA PRO A 67 13.26 9.20 20.38
C PRO A 67 14.65 9.30 19.75
N ASP A 68 15.01 8.35 18.87
CA ASP A 68 16.38 8.12 18.40
C ASP A 68 16.42 7.46 17.00
N ARG A 69 17.63 7.21 16.49
CA ARG A 69 17.85 6.59 15.17
C ARG A 69 17.57 5.08 15.17
N GLU A 70 17.75 4.41 16.31
CA GLU A 70 17.58 2.97 16.46
C GLU A 70 16.10 2.58 16.38
N THR A 71 15.22 3.42 16.90
CA THR A 71 13.75 3.34 16.75
C THR A 71 13.29 3.78 15.36
N ALA A 72 13.97 4.77 14.75
CA ALA A 72 13.58 5.32 13.45
C ALA A 72 13.76 4.34 12.28
N VAL A 73 14.79 3.49 12.30
CA VAL A 73 15.05 2.54 11.21
C VAL A 73 13.99 1.42 11.12
N PRO A 74 13.63 0.70 12.21
CA PRO A 74 12.52 -0.26 12.21
C PRO A 74 11.18 0.37 11.82
N LEU A 75 10.87 1.58 12.30
CA LEU A 75 9.67 2.31 11.89
C LEU A 75 9.61 2.50 10.37
N MET A 76 10.71 2.96 9.77
CA MET A 76 10.77 3.18 8.32
C MET A 76 10.90 1.88 7.52
N GLN A 77 11.40 0.79 8.12
CA GLN A 77 11.33 -0.56 7.58
C GLN A 77 9.88 -1.05 7.49
N HIS A 78 9.13 -0.94 8.58
CA HIS A 78 7.72 -1.33 8.67
C HIS A 78 6.86 -0.58 7.63
N LEU A 79 7.08 0.72 7.44
CA LEU A 79 6.44 1.47 6.34
C LEU A 79 6.89 1.05 4.93
N MET A 80 8.01 0.33 4.77
CA MET A 80 8.44 -0.24 3.49
C MET A 80 7.83 -1.62 3.26
N ASP A 81 7.76 -2.47 4.28
CA ASP A 81 7.17 -3.81 4.23
C ASP A 81 5.67 -3.75 3.93
N HIS A 82 4.99 -2.71 4.44
CA HIS A 82 3.60 -2.39 4.12
C HIS A 82 3.43 -1.54 2.83
N ASP A 83 4.44 -1.48 1.96
CA ASP A 83 4.42 -0.82 0.63
C ASP A 83 4.09 0.69 0.65
N ILE A 84 4.17 1.37 1.81
CA ILE A 84 3.90 2.82 1.92
C ILE A 84 5.05 3.62 1.29
N ILE A 85 6.29 3.25 1.61
CA ILE A 85 7.51 3.79 1.01
C ILE A 85 8.30 2.70 0.25
N HIS A 86 9.25 3.11 -0.58
CA HIS A 86 10.20 2.23 -1.24
C HIS A 86 11.52 2.94 -1.55
N HIS A 87 12.59 2.18 -1.75
CA HIS A 87 13.85 2.71 -2.31
C HIS A 87 13.64 3.10 -3.77
N VAL A 88 14.11 4.27 -4.20
CA VAL A 88 13.79 4.85 -5.52
C VAL A 88 14.25 4.01 -6.73
N CYS A 89 15.18 3.07 -6.52
CA CYS A 89 15.62 2.09 -7.52
C CYS A 89 15.31 0.62 -7.13
N ASP A 90 14.47 0.38 -6.12
CA ASP A 90 14.03 -0.92 -5.56
C ASP A 90 15.16 -1.92 -5.16
N LYS A 91 16.44 -1.51 -5.29
CA LYS A 91 17.65 -2.33 -5.01
C LYS A 91 17.80 -2.85 -3.57
N TRP A 92 17.18 -2.19 -2.59
CA TRP A 92 17.34 -2.50 -1.17
C TRP A 92 15.97 -2.86 -0.57
N PRO A 93 15.77 -4.10 -0.08
CA PRO A 93 14.56 -4.46 0.67
C PRO A 93 14.61 -3.97 2.13
N VAL A 94 15.78 -3.55 2.60
CA VAL A 94 16.00 -3.02 3.94
C VAL A 94 16.18 -1.50 3.91
N PHE A 95 15.52 -0.78 4.80
CA PHE A 95 15.71 0.66 5.04
C PHE A 95 17.11 0.91 5.59
N LYS A 96 17.81 1.91 5.05
CA LYS A 96 19.18 2.23 5.43
C LYS A 96 19.31 3.72 5.70
N ASP A 97 19.65 4.05 6.94
CA ASP A 97 20.03 5.40 7.37
C ASP A 97 21.34 5.83 6.69
N ALA A 98 21.19 6.44 5.52
CA ALA A 98 22.29 6.89 4.67
C ALA A 98 21.78 7.88 3.60
N GLN A 99 22.70 8.30 2.72
CA GLN A 99 22.44 9.15 1.56
C GLN A 99 21.73 8.40 0.39
N TYR A 100 20.84 7.45 0.69
CA TYR A 100 19.99 6.77 -0.29
C TYR A 100 18.67 7.53 -0.50
N LEU A 101 18.16 7.48 -1.73
CA LEU A 101 16.88 8.10 -2.09
C LEU A 101 15.73 7.10 -1.90
N TYR A 102 14.75 7.50 -1.10
CA TYR A 102 13.50 6.79 -0.85
C TYR A 102 12.30 7.66 -1.27
N ARG A 103 11.13 7.05 -1.41
CA ARG A 103 9.90 7.70 -1.87
C ARG A 103 8.65 7.04 -1.29
N PHE A 104 7.59 7.81 -1.06
CA PHE A 104 6.24 7.28 -0.85
C PHE A 104 5.61 6.81 -2.15
N ARG A 105 5.17 5.55 -2.22
CA ARG A 105 4.60 4.95 -3.44
C ARG A 105 3.36 5.69 -3.97
N LYS A 106 2.66 6.46 -3.10
CA LYS A 106 1.50 7.30 -3.46
C LYS A 106 1.89 8.54 -4.27
N ASP A 107 3.10 9.08 -4.06
CA ASP A 107 3.57 10.23 -4.85
C ASP A 107 3.93 9.85 -6.29
N ASP A 108 4.22 8.57 -6.57
CA ASP A 108 4.58 8.09 -7.90
C ASP A 108 3.71 6.98 -8.48
N GLY A 109 2.48 6.81 -8.00
CA GLY A 109 1.53 5.86 -8.58
C GLY A 109 2.07 4.41 -8.67
N THR A 110 3.01 4.06 -7.79
CA THR A 110 3.44 2.66 -7.56
C THR A 110 2.70 2.03 -6.40
N PHE A 111 1.89 2.79 -5.66
CA PHE A 111 1.15 2.32 -4.47
C PHE A 111 0.28 1.11 -4.85
N PRO A 112 0.29 0.02 -4.06
CA PRO A 112 -0.35 -1.23 -4.45
C PRO A 112 -1.87 -1.08 -4.47
N PHE A 113 -2.42 -0.85 -5.65
CA PHE A 113 -3.86 -0.66 -5.91
C PHE A 113 -4.66 -1.98 -5.85
N ASN A 114 -4.50 -2.74 -4.76
CA ASN A 114 -5.43 -3.82 -4.43
C ASN A 114 -6.81 -3.23 -4.03
N ILE A 115 -7.84 -4.06 -4.01
CA ILE A 115 -9.24 -3.65 -3.75
C ILE A 115 -9.40 -2.94 -2.41
N GLU A 116 -8.83 -3.52 -1.36
CA GLU A 116 -8.85 -3.02 0.02
C GLU A 116 -8.25 -1.61 0.13
N VAL A 117 -7.06 -1.39 -0.44
CA VAL A 117 -6.37 -0.09 -0.48
C VAL A 117 -7.19 0.97 -1.22
N LYS A 118 -7.84 0.62 -2.35
CA LYS A 118 -8.72 1.55 -3.09
C LYS A 118 -9.91 1.96 -2.24
N ILE A 119 -10.58 0.99 -1.61
CA ILE A 119 -11.75 1.21 -0.75
C ILE A 119 -11.37 2.03 0.48
N PHE A 120 -10.22 1.75 1.10
CA PHE A 120 -9.67 2.50 2.23
C PHE A 120 -9.39 3.97 1.88
N MET A 121 -8.61 4.21 0.82
CA MET A 121 -8.28 5.57 0.34
C MET A 121 -9.52 6.36 -0.05
N ARG A 122 -10.59 5.69 -0.52
CA ARG A 122 -11.88 6.33 -0.76
C ARG A 122 -12.61 6.63 0.56
N GLY A 123 -12.71 5.66 1.46
CA GLY A 123 -13.31 5.82 2.78
C GLY A 123 -12.72 6.98 3.59
N GLN A 124 -11.39 7.12 3.58
CA GLN A 124 -10.69 8.25 4.17
C GLN A 124 -11.16 9.59 3.57
N ARG A 125 -11.14 9.72 2.23
CA ARG A 125 -11.56 10.95 1.53
C ARG A 125 -13.01 11.33 1.89
N LEU A 126 -13.91 10.35 1.91
CA LEU A 126 -15.31 10.57 2.25
C LEU A 126 -15.44 11.07 3.71
N TYR A 127 -14.70 10.47 4.65
CA TYR A 127 -14.67 10.92 6.04
C TYR A 127 -14.10 12.33 6.21
N GLU A 128 -12.98 12.64 5.55
CA GLU A 128 -12.35 13.96 5.57
C GLU A 128 -13.27 15.06 5.02
N HIS A 129 -14.00 14.77 3.94
CA HIS A 129 -15.01 15.68 3.41
C HIS A 129 -16.20 15.82 4.38
N LEU A 130 -16.74 14.71 4.88
CA LEU A 130 -17.88 14.69 5.81
C LEU A 130 -17.61 15.45 7.11
N ILE A 131 -16.41 15.37 7.69
CA ILE A 131 -16.06 16.05 8.95
C ILE A 131 -15.55 17.50 8.76
N THR A 132 -15.38 17.93 7.50
CA THR A 132 -15.01 19.32 7.16
C THR A 132 -16.20 20.11 6.59
N SER A 133 -17.23 19.42 6.06
CA SER A 133 -18.50 20.03 5.68
C SER A 133 -19.20 20.67 6.89
N LYS A 134 -19.79 21.86 6.68
CA LYS A 134 -20.64 22.53 7.69
C LYS A 134 -21.92 21.74 7.93
N ASP A 135 -22.51 21.24 6.84
CA ASP A 135 -23.76 20.46 6.85
C ASP A 135 -23.44 18.96 6.91
N SER A 136 -22.75 18.57 7.99
CA SER A 136 -22.34 17.17 8.18
C SER A 136 -23.52 16.28 8.58
N ILE A 137 -23.67 15.14 7.90
CA ILE A 137 -24.62 14.09 8.30
C ILE A 137 -24.16 13.31 9.54
N LEU A 138 -22.87 13.45 9.94
CA LEU A 138 -22.28 12.81 11.11
C LEU A 138 -22.76 13.53 12.38
N GLN A 139 -23.75 12.98 13.07
CA GLN A 139 -24.43 13.66 14.19
C GLN A 139 -24.60 12.72 15.38
N LEU A 140 -24.84 13.27 16.57
CA LEU A 140 -25.30 12.49 17.71
C LEU A 140 -26.75 12.05 17.45
N ARG A 141 -27.00 10.74 17.44
CA ARG A 141 -28.35 10.17 17.19
C ARG A 141 -28.67 9.12 18.25
N GLN A 142 -29.95 8.80 18.44
CA GLN A 142 -30.37 7.77 19.38
C GLN A 142 -31.16 6.65 18.67
N GLU A 143 -30.87 5.40 19.03
CA GLU A 143 -31.68 4.24 18.67
C GLU A 143 -31.92 3.41 19.94
N LYS A 144 -33.19 3.06 20.24
CA LYS A 144 -33.58 2.21 21.38
C LYS A 144 -33.03 2.70 22.74
N GLY A 145 -32.88 4.02 22.92
CA GLY A 145 -32.35 4.65 24.13
C GLY A 145 -30.82 4.73 24.21
N VAL A 146 -30.08 4.15 23.27
CA VAL A 146 -28.61 4.26 23.18
C VAL A 146 -28.25 5.42 22.26
N ALA A 147 -27.32 6.27 22.68
CA ALA A 147 -26.81 7.40 21.90
C ALA A 147 -25.51 7.03 21.16
N TYR A 148 -25.43 7.38 19.88
CA TYR A 148 -24.32 7.09 18.97
C TYR A 148 -23.76 8.39 18.39
N ASP A 149 -22.55 8.75 18.80
CA ASP A 149 -21.80 9.92 18.30
C ASP A 149 -21.41 9.76 16.82
N ARG A 150 -21.36 10.88 16.08
CA ARG A 150 -20.97 10.97 14.66
C ARG A 150 -21.59 9.88 13.77
N SER A 151 -22.83 9.49 14.07
CA SER A 151 -23.58 8.46 13.37
C SER A 151 -24.50 9.05 12.28
N PHE A 152 -24.87 8.21 11.32
CA PHE A 152 -25.65 8.61 10.15
C PHE A 152 -26.59 7.46 9.70
N PRO A 153 -27.82 7.76 9.23
CA PRO A 153 -28.65 6.79 8.55
C PRO A 153 -28.04 6.36 7.22
N GLY A 154 -28.21 5.09 6.84
CA GLY A 154 -27.71 4.56 5.56
C GLY A 154 -28.22 5.35 4.34
N TYR A 155 -29.49 5.77 4.33
CA TYR A 155 -30.04 6.56 3.23
C TYR A 155 -29.38 7.95 3.11
N MET A 156 -29.07 8.62 4.23
CA MET A 156 -28.44 9.95 4.22
C MET A 156 -27.02 9.92 3.65
N LEU A 157 -26.28 8.82 3.83
CA LEU A 157 -24.97 8.68 3.19
C LEU A 157 -25.11 8.54 1.67
N ILE A 158 -26.09 7.78 1.18
CA ILE A 158 -26.37 7.67 -0.26
C ILE A 158 -26.84 9.01 -0.84
N ASP A 159 -27.69 9.75 -0.13
CA ASP A 159 -28.14 11.08 -0.54
C ASP A 159 -26.96 12.06 -0.65
N TRP A 160 -26.10 12.10 0.37
CA TRP A 160 -24.90 12.95 0.38
C TRP A 160 -23.92 12.55 -0.73
N LEU A 161 -23.72 11.26 -0.97
CA LEU A 161 -22.86 10.77 -2.06
C LEU A 161 -23.40 11.18 -3.45
N LEU A 162 -24.71 11.17 -3.66
CA LEU A 162 -25.35 11.67 -4.90
C LEU A 162 -25.15 13.19 -5.05
N GLN A 163 -25.45 13.94 -3.99
CA GLN A 163 -25.35 15.42 -3.97
C GLN A 163 -23.93 15.92 -4.25
N ASN A 164 -22.91 15.16 -3.83
CA ASN A 164 -21.50 15.50 -4.04
C ASN A 164 -20.89 14.88 -5.32
N GLY A 165 -21.69 14.20 -6.14
CA GLY A 165 -21.21 13.58 -7.39
C GLY A 165 -20.25 12.39 -7.20
N GLU A 166 -20.16 11.84 -5.99
CA GLU A 166 -19.35 10.66 -5.70
C GLU A 166 -19.96 9.39 -6.33
N ILE A 167 -21.30 9.33 -6.43
CA ILE A 167 -22.07 8.24 -7.07
C ILE A 167 -23.10 8.79 -8.06
N GLU A 168 -23.45 7.98 -9.07
CA GLU A 168 -24.42 8.34 -10.13
C GLU A 168 -25.79 7.67 -9.93
N SER A 169 -25.91 6.70 -9.01
CA SER A 169 -27.18 6.04 -8.68
C SER A 169 -27.18 5.49 -7.25
N ARG A 170 -28.38 5.35 -6.65
CA ARG A 170 -28.53 4.73 -5.32
C ARG A 170 -27.95 3.32 -5.24
N ARG A 171 -28.06 2.53 -6.33
CA ARG A 171 -27.45 1.20 -6.42
C ARG A 171 -25.92 1.26 -6.29
N GLN A 172 -25.26 2.16 -7.02
CA GLN A 172 -23.82 2.36 -6.93
C GLN A 172 -23.39 2.88 -5.55
N GLY A 173 -24.26 3.63 -4.87
CA GLY A 173 -24.11 4.00 -3.45
C GLY A 173 -24.21 2.83 -2.50
N LEU A 174 -25.25 2.00 -2.64
CA LEU A 174 -25.44 0.78 -1.86
C LEU A 174 -24.22 -0.15 -1.98
N ASP A 175 -23.74 -0.38 -3.20
CA ASP A 175 -22.61 -1.28 -3.45
C ASP A 175 -21.27 -0.69 -2.96
N LEU A 176 -21.07 0.64 -3.03
CA LEU A 176 -19.95 1.31 -2.37
C LEU A 176 -20.02 1.22 -0.84
N CYS A 177 -21.18 1.44 -0.24
CA CYS A 177 -21.33 1.43 1.22
C CYS A 177 -21.29 0.02 1.82
N LYS A 178 -21.72 -1.01 1.07
CA LYS A 178 -21.41 -2.42 1.38
C LYS A 178 -19.91 -2.66 1.42
N ALA A 179 -19.18 -2.25 0.37
CA ALA A 179 -17.72 -2.41 0.32
C ALA A 179 -17.00 -1.68 1.48
N LEU A 180 -17.46 -0.47 1.86
CA LEU A 180 -16.95 0.24 3.04
C LEU A 180 -17.24 -0.51 4.36
N LEU A 181 -18.34 -1.26 4.45
CA LEU A 181 -18.70 -2.06 5.62
C LEU A 181 -17.95 -3.40 5.66
N GLU A 182 -17.86 -4.08 4.52
CA GLU A 182 -17.13 -5.34 4.34
C GLU A 182 -15.63 -5.19 4.60
N HIS A 183 -15.05 -4.01 4.32
CA HIS A 183 -13.67 -3.65 4.64
C HIS A 183 -13.50 -2.95 6.02
N GLY A 184 -14.55 -2.83 6.83
CA GLY A 184 -14.45 -2.34 8.20
C GLY A 184 -14.10 -0.86 8.34
N ILE A 185 -14.52 -0.01 7.38
CA ILE A 185 -14.39 1.45 7.45
C ILE A 185 -15.62 2.09 8.10
N ILE A 186 -16.80 1.55 7.80
CA ILE A 186 -18.06 1.85 8.49
C ILE A 186 -18.64 0.57 9.10
N GLN A 187 -19.44 0.71 10.15
CA GLN A 187 -20.15 -0.40 10.77
C GLN A 187 -21.58 -0.01 11.12
N HIS A 188 -22.49 -0.98 11.16
CA HIS A 188 -23.81 -0.78 11.76
C HIS A 188 -23.66 -0.61 13.27
N VAL A 189 -24.37 0.34 13.90
CA VAL A 189 -24.16 0.70 15.32
C VAL A 189 -24.40 -0.46 16.31
N SER A 190 -25.23 -1.44 15.93
CA SER A 190 -25.48 -2.66 16.72
C SER A 190 -24.72 -3.91 16.24
N LEU A 191 -23.88 -3.78 15.20
CA LEU A 191 -23.14 -4.86 14.52
C LEU A 191 -23.98 -6.01 13.90
N LYS A 192 -25.31 -5.93 13.93
CA LYS A 192 -26.24 -7.01 13.48
C LYS A 192 -26.65 -6.96 12.00
N HIS A 193 -26.25 -5.95 11.24
CA HIS A 193 -26.76 -5.73 9.87
C HIS A 193 -25.65 -5.33 8.90
N HIS A 194 -25.75 -5.81 7.66
CA HIS A 194 -25.02 -5.26 6.50
C HIS A 194 -25.52 -3.85 6.15
N PHE A 195 -24.97 -3.23 5.10
CA PHE A 195 -25.39 -1.91 4.66
C PHE A 195 -26.71 -1.95 3.89
N PHE A 196 -27.67 -1.10 4.30
CA PHE A 196 -28.97 -0.92 3.65
C PHE A 196 -29.27 0.57 3.46
N ASP A 197 -29.79 0.92 2.28
CA ASP A 197 -30.36 2.24 1.95
C ASP A 197 -31.65 2.49 2.75
N SER A 198 -31.48 2.84 4.02
CA SER A 198 -32.55 2.79 5.03
C SER A 198 -32.24 3.69 6.24
N GLY A 199 -33.20 3.80 7.16
CA GLY A 199 -33.04 4.53 8.43
C GLY A 199 -32.10 3.88 9.46
N LEU A 200 -31.54 2.69 9.19
CA LEU A 200 -30.57 2.04 10.06
C LEU A 200 -29.33 2.91 10.26
N LEU A 201 -28.82 2.96 11.50
CA LEU A 201 -27.68 3.80 11.86
C LEU A 201 -26.34 3.09 11.62
N TYR A 202 -25.43 3.82 11.00
CA TYR A 202 -24.05 3.43 10.78
C TYR A 202 -23.11 4.50 11.36
N GLN A 203 -21.87 4.10 11.64
CA GLN A 203 -20.80 4.98 12.10
C GLN A 203 -19.48 4.59 11.42
N PHE A 204 -18.56 5.53 11.26
CA PHE A 204 -17.19 5.21 10.88
C PHE A 204 -16.46 4.58 12.07
N CYS A 205 -15.93 3.37 11.91
CA CYS A 205 -15.14 2.68 12.93
C CYS A 205 -13.65 3.03 12.87
N ILE A 206 -13.17 3.53 11.72
CA ILE A 206 -11.79 4.02 11.57
C ILE A 206 -11.75 5.51 11.86
N ASN A 207 -11.04 5.92 12.91
CA ASN A 207 -10.85 7.32 13.24
C ASN A 207 -9.65 7.89 12.45
N PHE A 208 -9.89 8.26 11.19
CA PHE A 208 -8.88 8.82 10.28
C PHE A 208 -8.18 10.12 10.77
N ARG A 209 -8.61 10.70 11.90
CA ARG A 209 -7.98 11.86 12.55
C ARG A 209 -7.29 11.52 13.87
N TRP A 210 -7.33 10.27 14.34
CA TRP A 210 -6.58 9.85 15.52
C TRP A 210 -5.08 9.88 15.22
N ARG A 211 -4.32 10.59 16.08
CA ARG A 211 -2.87 10.70 15.98
C ARG A 211 -2.23 9.78 17.02
N ARG A 212 -2.13 8.49 16.70
CA ARG A 212 -1.06 7.67 17.29
C ARG A 212 0.28 8.29 16.89
N ARG A 213 1.28 8.30 17.79
CA ARG A 213 2.66 8.62 17.40
C ARG A 213 3.18 7.53 16.47
N LEU A 214 4.07 7.89 15.55
CA LEU A 214 4.68 6.91 14.65
C LEU A 214 5.39 5.77 15.40
N SER A 215 6.00 6.06 16.55
CA SER A 215 6.58 5.04 17.44
C SER A 215 5.59 3.96 17.92
N GLU A 216 4.30 4.27 18.03
CA GLU A 216 3.28 3.31 18.50
C GLU A 216 3.00 2.18 17.51
N LEU A 217 3.41 2.33 16.23
CA LEU A 217 3.28 1.26 15.22
C LEU A 217 4.18 0.03 15.50
N LEU A 218 5.23 0.18 16.30
CA LEU A 218 6.20 -0.91 16.56
C LEU A 218 5.74 -1.85 17.69
N HIS A 219 5.08 -1.31 18.71
CA HIS A 219 4.77 -2.02 19.95
C HIS A 219 3.59 -3.00 19.86
N GLU A 220 2.83 -3.00 18.77
CA GLU A 220 1.76 -4.01 18.59
C GLU A 220 2.32 -5.34 18.06
N THR A 221 3.35 -5.30 17.20
CA THR A 221 4.04 -6.51 16.67
C THR A 221 4.72 -7.36 17.75
N GLU A 222 5.22 -6.74 18.82
CA GLU A 222 5.96 -7.43 19.88
C GLU A 222 5.07 -8.37 20.73
N ASN A 223 3.75 -8.15 20.73
CA ASN A 223 2.82 -9.00 21.51
C ASN A 223 2.47 -10.31 20.78
N GLU A 224 2.44 -10.31 19.44
CA GLU A 224 2.06 -11.50 18.65
C GLU A 224 3.10 -12.63 18.79
N GLU A 225 4.39 -12.32 18.97
CA GLU A 225 5.42 -13.35 19.23
C GLU A 225 5.34 -13.94 20.65
N VAL A 226 4.84 -13.19 21.63
CA VAL A 226 4.78 -13.61 23.05
C VAL A 226 3.57 -14.51 23.33
N GLU A 227 2.39 -14.17 22.82
CA GLU A 227 1.18 -15.01 23.00
C GLU A 227 1.32 -16.40 22.35
N CYS A 228 2.15 -16.53 21.30
CA CYS A 228 2.46 -17.82 20.68
C CYS A 228 3.30 -18.77 21.56
N ILE A 229 3.94 -18.28 22.63
CA ILE A 229 4.80 -19.09 23.52
C ILE A 229 4.05 -19.53 24.79
N THR A 230 3.09 -18.73 25.26
CA THR A 230 2.37 -18.97 26.54
C THR A 230 1.27 -20.03 26.49
N HIS A 231 0.90 -20.54 25.31
CA HIS A 231 -0.22 -21.47 25.14
C HIS A 231 0.17 -22.97 24.93
N GLN A 232 1.33 -23.40 25.44
CA GLN A 232 1.74 -24.83 25.44
C GLN A 232 1.98 -25.43 26.85
N SER A 233 1.29 -24.97 27.87
CA SER A 233 1.37 -25.55 29.23
C SER A 233 0.07 -25.32 30.02
N GLN A 234 -0.36 -26.34 30.77
CA GLN A 234 -1.62 -26.43 31.55
C GLN A 234 -2.89 -26.46 30.66
N GLU A 235 -3.85 -27.39 30.78
CA GLU A 235 -4.12 -28.56 31.65
C GLU A 235 -4.76 -29.67 30.75
N ASP A 236 -5.08 -30.92 31.14
CA ASP A 236 -5.33 -31.54 32.46
C ASP A 236 -5.02 -33.07 32.46
N GLN A 237 -5.23 -33.76 33.59
CA GLN A 237 -4.80 -35.13 33.87
C GLN A 237 -5.85 -36.23 33.60
N ALA A 238 -5.40 -37.39 33.09
CA ALA A 238 -6.02 -38.70 33.35
C ALA A 238 -5.06 -39.87 33.09
N GLY A 239 -4.98 -40.85 34.01
CA GLY A 239 -4.44 -42.20 33.71
C GLY A 239 -3.00 -42.53 34.13
N SER A 240 -2.81 -42.86 35.41
CA SER A 240 -1.76 -43.80 35.89
C SER A 240 -2.00 -45.21 35.27
N PRO A 241 -1.03 -46.16 35.14
CA PRO A 241 0.16 -46.31 35.99
C PRO A 241 1.45 -46.91 35.39
N PHE A 242 2.63 -46.32 35.69
CA PHE A 242 3.85 -47.07 36.02
C PHE A 242 4.81 -46.20 36.86
N THR A 243 5.32 -46.75 37.96
CA THR A 243 6.35 -46.18 38.84
C THR A 243 7.70 -46.89 38.59
N MET A 244 8.89 -46.47 39.04
CA MET A 244 9.31 -45.61 40.16
C MET A 244 10.54 -44.73 39.82
N HIS A 245 10.83 -43.80 40.76
CA HIS A 245 12.12 -43.16 41.16
C HIS A 245 13.44 -43.83 40.67
N LYS A 246 14.61 -43.15 40.61
CA LYS A 246 15.29 -42.55 41.80
C LYS A 246 16.63 -41.80 41.49
N THR A 247 16.88 -40.72 42.23
CA THR A 247 18.19 -40.05 42.56
C THR A 247 19.16 -39.48 41.50
N SER A 248 19.66 -38.26 41.80
CA SER A 248 20.99 -37.68 41.49
C SER A 248 21.86 -37.64 42.78
N PRO A 249 23.12 -37.11 42.84
CA PRO A 249 24.13 -36.65 41.85
C PRO A 249 25.42 -37.57 41.94
N PRO A 250 26.74 -37.17 41.83
CA PRO A 250 27.45 -35.95 41.39
C PRO A 250 28.72 -36.16 40.49
N GLU A 251 29.42 -35.04 40.20
CA GLU A 251 30.88 -34.77 40.00
C GLU A 251 31.91 -35.84 39.52
N GLY A 252 32.82 -35.44 38.60
CA GLY A 252 34.11 -36.13 38.32
C GLY A 252 34.93 -35.64 37.10
N ASN A 253 36.22 -35.34 37.30
CA ASN A 253 37.28 -34.96 36.31
C ASN A 253 37.63 -36.10 35.30
N SER A 254 38.30 -35.90 34.14
CA SER A 254 38.81 -34.73 33.36
C SER A 254 39.02 -35.18 31.86
N ASP A 255 39.93 -34.78 30.94
CA ASP A 255 41.18 -33.97 30.91
C ASP A 255 41.62 -33.61 29.44
N PHE A 256 42.83 -33.05 29.28
CA PHE A 256 43.73 -32.97 28.10
C PHE A 256 43.51 -31.93 26.95
N LEU A 257 44.09 -30.73 27.17
CA LEU A 257 45.14 -30.03 26.38
C LEU A 257 45.33 -30.32 24.86
N SER A 258 45.80 -29.40 23.98
CA SER A 258 45.99 -27.92 23.96
C SER A 258 46.55 -27.49 22.57
N VAL A 259 46.94 -26.21 22.40
CA VAL A 259 47.86 -25.62 21.37
C VAL A 259 47.27 -25.17 20.01
N GLN A 260 46.95 -23.87 19.94
CA GLN A 260 47.11 -22.94 18.79
C GLN A 260 48.61 -22.52 18.66
N PRO A 261 49.17 -21.85 17.59
CA PRO A 261 48.59 -20.61 17.01
C PRO A 261 49.06 -20.07 15.60
N THR A 262 48.65 -18.82 15.33
CA THR A 262 49.31 -17.73 14.53
C THR A 262 49.35 -17.69 12.99
N LEU A 263 48.59 -16.70 12.45
CA LEU A 263 49.00 -15.54 11.62
C LEU A 263 49.29 -15.61 10.10
N ASP A 264 48.72 -14.59 9.45
CA ASP A 264 49.15 -13.77 8.29
C ASP A 264 49.32 -14.32 6.86
N GLY A 265 48.79 -13.53 5.91
CA GLY A 265 48.91 -13.72 4.47
C GLY A 265 48.14 -12.65 3.67
N ARG A 266 48.79 -11.54 3.29
CA ARG A 266 48.15 -10.42 2.58
C ARG A 266 48.18 -10.57 1.06
N CYS A 267 47.06 -10.19 0.42
CA CYS A 267 46.93 -9.51 -0.88
C CYS A 267 47.48 -10.20 -2.15
N GLY A 268 46.59 -10.39 -3.13
CA GLY A 268 46.91 -10.66 -4.54
C GLY A 268 45.78 -10.13 -5.44
N SER A 269 46.11 -9.65 -6.64
CA SER A 269 45.15 -9.00 -7.56
C SER A 269 45.49 -9.31 -9.01
N LEU A 270 44.49 -9.22 -9.90
CA LEU A 270 44.58 -9.47 -11.36
C LEU A 270 44.84 -10.96 -11.73
N THR A 271 44.50 -11.50 -12.92
CA THR A 271 43.88 -10.92 -14.13
C THR A 271 43.05 -11.97 -14.91
N HIS A 272 41.93 -11.53 -15.51
CA HIS A 272 41.48 -11.82 -16.89
C HIS A 272 41.97 -13.09 -17.62
N GLN A 273 41.09 -14.06 -17.92
CA GLN A 273 40.77 -14.52 -19.29
C GLN A 273 39.57 -15.49 -19.36
N GLN A 274 39.10 -15.75 -20.59
CA GLN A 274 37.90 -16.53 -20.94
C GLN A 274 38.28 -17.94 -21.40
N HIS A 275 37.37 -18.91 -21.30
CA HIS A 275 37.06 -19.86 -22.39
C HIS A 275 35.74 -20.61 -22.12
N SER A 276 35.17 -21.21 -23.16
CA SER A 276 33.79 -21.74 -23.18
C SER A 276 33.74 -23.26 -23.43
N SER A 277 32.82 -23.99 -22.78
CA SER A 277 32.17 -25.18 -23.36
C SER A 277 30.93 -25.64 -22.57
N ARG A 278 30.06 -26.41 -23.26
CA ARG A 278 28.74 -26.89 -22.80
C ARG A 278 28.82 -27.98 -21.72
N GLY A 279 27.84 -28.01 -20.81
CA GLY A 279 27.56 -29.16 -19.94
C GLY A 279 26.25 -29.02 -19.15
N TYR A 280 25.24 -29.82 -19.49
CA TYR A 280 23.99 -30.08 -18.76
C TYR A 280 23.82 -31.62 -18.69
N PRO A 281 23.02 -32.22 -17.78
CA PRO A 281 21.95 -31.60 -16.98
C PRO A 281 21.88 -31.98 -15.46
N LEU A 282 21.04 -31.21 -14.75
CA LEU A 282 20.18 -31.61 -13.61
C LEU A 282 20.76 -32.43 -12.44
N THR A 283 20.97 -31.74 -11.31
CA THR A 283 20.29 -32.12 -10.05
C THR A 283 19.53 -30.91 -9.51
N ALA A 284 18.35 -31.13 -8.93
CA ALA A 284 17.52 -30.07 -8.37
C ALA A 284 17.88 -29.85 -6.89
N SER A 285 17.93 -28.59 -6.45
CA SER A 285 17.91 -28.22 -5.04
C SER A 285 16.96 -27.04 -4.85
N LEU A 286 16.06 -27.15 -3.87
CA LEU A 286 15.00 -26.18 -3.65
C LEU A 286 15.50 -25.01 -2.78
N THR A 287 15.87 -23.90 -3.39
CA THR A 287 15.89 -22.60 -2.70
C THR A 287 14.55 -21.90 -2.89
N VAL A 288 13.90 -21.52 -1.78
CA VAL A 288 12.55 -20.94 -1.75
C VAL A 288 12.49 -19.67 -2.62
N ALA A 289 11.47 -19.60 -3.47
CA ALA A 289 11.21 -18.45 -4.33
C ALA A 289 10.69 -17.25 -3.51
N LEU A 290 11.60 -16.52 -2.86
CA LEU A 290 11.33 -15.17 -2.37
C LEU A 290 10.88 -14.32 -3.55
N ALA A 291 9.60 -13.94 -3.54
CA ALA A 291 8.97 -13.24 -4.65
C ALA A 291 9.50 -11.81 -4.77
N VAL A 292 10.58 -11.63 -5.54
CA VAL A 292 11.13 -10.32 -5.89
C VAL A 292 10.06 -9.55 -6.67
N ARG A 293 9.29 -8.71 -5.96
CA ARG A 293 8.24 -7.85 -6.51
C ARG A 293 8.84 -6.67 -7.27
N CYS A 294 9.53 -6.98 -8.37
CA CYS A 294 9.93 -6.00 -9.37
C CYS A 294 8.71 -5.19 -9.80
N ASN A 295 8.79 -3.87 -9.64
CA ASN A 295 7.88 -2.92 -10.28
C ASN A 295 7.87 -3.25 -11.79
N PRO A 296 6.73 -3.62 -12.39
CA PRO A 296 6.70 -4.32 -13.67
C PRO A 296 7.38 -3.51 -14.77
N THR A 297 8.17 -4.20 -15.60
CA THR A 297 8.91 -3.60 -16.71
C THR A 297 7.96 -2.88 -17.67
N SER A 298 8.43 -1.81 -18.30
CA SER A 298 7.61 -1.05 -19.25
C SER A 298 7.13 -1.96 -20.38
N VAL A 299 5.83 -1.97 -20.64
CA VAL A 299 5.24 -2.74 -21.74
C VAL A 299 5.64 -2.24 -23.13
N LEU A 300 6.20 -1.03 -23.24
CA LEU A 300 6.60 -0.42 -24.50
C LEU A 300 7.86 -1.08 -25.08
N LYS A 301 7.80 -1.53 -26.34
CA LYS A 301 8.93 -2.15 -27.06
C LYS A 301 10.09 -1.16 -27.31
N ARG A 302 9.80 0.14 -27.39
CA ARG A 302 10.76 1.24 -27.61
C ARG A 302 10.27 2.51 -26.92
N ARG A 303 11.11 3.55 -26.88
CA ARG A 303 10.67 4.91 -26.55
C ARG A 303 9.86 5.51 -27.71
N VAL A 304 8.93 6.38 -27.33
CA VAL A 304 8.06 7.17 -28.20
C VAL A 304 8.03 8.59 -27.62
N THR A 305 8.05 9.64 -28.44
CA THR A 305 7.96 11.04 -27.97
C THR A 305 6.59 11.66 -28.27
N CYS A 306 6.29 12.80 -27.66
CA CYS A 306 5.07 13.55 -27.98
C CYS A 306 5.10 14.12 -29.40
N GLU A 307 6.28 14.55 -29.86
CA GLU A 307 6.50 15.02 -31.24
C GLU A 307 6.21 13.91 -32.25
N GLU A 308 6.62 12.67 -31.95
CA GLU A 308 6.33 11.50 -32.77
C GLU A 308 4.82 11.23 -32.87
N LEU A 309 4.12 11.19 -31.72
CA LEU A 309 2.65 10.99 -31.66
C LEU A 309 1.84 12.11 -32.35
N LEU A 310 2.41 13.31 -32.45
CA LEU A 310 1.77 14.47 -33.10
C LEU A 310 2.23 14.68 -34.55
N SER A 311 3.19 13.91 -35.05
CA SER A 311 3.76 14.12 -36.38
C SER A 311 2.74 13.80 -37.50
N PRO A 312 2.62 14.63 -38.56
CA PRO A 312 1.71 14.36 -39.66
C PRO A 312 2.07 13.04 -40.35
N GLY A 313 1.11 12.10 -40.42
CA GLY A 313 1.32 10.76 -40.97
C GLY A 313 1.99 9.77 -40.01
N ALA A 314 2.10 10.07 -38.71
CA ALA A 314 2.57 9.11 -37.72
C ALA A 314 1.72 7.81 -37.73
N PRO A 315 2.31 6.63 -37.47
CA PRO A 315 1.60 5.35 -37.54
C PRO A 315 0.76 5.08 -36.28
N TYR A 316 -0.13 6.01 -35.93
CA TYR A 316 -0.96 5.97 -34.71
C TYR A 316 -2.41 6.34 -35.01
N VAL A 317 -3.35 5.47 -34.60
CA VAL A 317 -4.79 5.73 -34.64
C VAL A 317 -5.24 6.34 -33.32
N LYS A 318 -5.93 7.48 -33.41
CA LYS A 318 -6.62 8.12 -32.29
C LYS A 318 -8.00 7.50 -32.07
N ARG A 319 -8.34 7.15 -30.82
CA ARG A 319 -9.69 6.77 -30.37
C ARG A 319 -10.13 7.70 -29.24
N VAL A 320 -11.44 7.91 -29.12
CA VAL A 320 -12.07 8.53 -27.94
C VAL A 320 -12.91 7.45 -27.25
N LEU A 321 -12.63 7.20 -25.97
CA LEU A 321 -13.23 6.12 -25.19
C LEU A 321 -13.81 6.70 -23.89
N THR A 322 -15.10 6.50 -23.65
CA THR A 322 -15.79 6.97 -22.45
C THR A 322 -15.95 5.81 -21.47
N ILE A 323 -15.41 5.96 -20.26
CA ILE A 323 -15.38 4.92 -19.23
C ILE A 323 -16.16 5.36 -18.00
N LEU A 324 -17.25 4.67 -17.68
CA LEU A 324 -17.98 4.82 -16.43
C LEU A 324 -17.28 4.01 -15.32
N GLY A 325 -16.77 4.68 -14.27
CA GLY A 325 -16.10 4.00 -13.16
C GLY A 325 -17.05 3.22 -12.24
N ASP A 326 -16.68 1.98 -11.92
CA ASP A 326 -17.39 1.10 -10.97
C ASP A 326 -17.14 1.53 -9.50
N ALA A 327 -17.53 0.71 -8.52
CA ALA A 327 -17.29 0.93 -7.08
C ALA A 327 -15.83 1.28 -6.73
N LEU A 328 -14.88 0.67 -7.44
CA LEU A 328 -13.44 0.60 -7.22
C LEU A 328 -12.65 1.50 -8.17
N GLY A 329 -13.27 2.01 -9.24
CA GLY A 329 -12.69 2.93 -10.22
C GLY A 329 -12.82 2.40 -11.65
N TRP A 330 -11.76 2.50 -12.44
CA TRP A 330 -11.80 2.17 -13.88
C TRP A 330 -11.02 0.90 -14.25
N GLY A 331 -10.11 0.43 -13.40
CA GLY A 331 -9.35 -0.82 -13.61
C GLY A 331 -8.29 -0.77 -14.73
N PHE A 332 -7.59 0.36 -14.86
CA PHE A 332 -6.38 0.46 -15.70
C PHE A 332 -5.27 1.22 -14.97
N VAL A 333 -4.01 0.99 -15.37
CA VAL A 333 -2.81 1.59 -14.78
C VAL A 333 -2.06 2.38 -15.84
N VAL A 334 -1.73 3.64 -15.54
CA VAL A 334 -0.96 4.54 -16.43
C VAL A 334 0.46 4.74 -15.88
N ARG A 335 1.45 4.78 -16.77
CA ARG A 335 2.86 5.13 -16.47
C ARG A 335 3.41 6.05 -17.57
N GLY A 336 4.64 6.53 -17.41
CA GLY A 336 5.33 7.41 -18.39
C GLY A 336 5.32 8.89 -18.00
N LYS A 337 6.41 9.62 -18.33
CA LYS A 337 6.57 11.03 -17.96
C LYS A 337 5.95 12.02 -18.94
N SER A 338 5.92 11.65 -20.22
CA SER A 338 5.51 12.46 -21.39
C SER A 338 6.03 11.69 -22.62
N PRO A 339 5.18 11.07 -23.45
CA PRO A 339 3.75 10.83 -23.22
C PRO A 339 3.49 9.84 -22.07
N CYS A 340 2.24 9.81 -21.60
CA CYS A 340 1.72 8.78 -20.71
C CYS A 340 1.17 7.58 -21.52
N TYR A 341 1.27 6.37 -20.98
CA TYR A 341 0.78 5.14 -21.61
C TYR A 341 0.15 4.16 -20.60
N VAL A 342 -0.75 3.32 -21.10
CA VAL A 342 -1.41 2.26 -20.34
C VAL A 342 -0.44 1.08 -20.15
N GLN A 343 -0.05 0.85 -18.89
CA GLN A 343 0.84 -0.22 -18.46
C GLN A 343 0.11 -1.55 -18.20
N ALA A 344 -1.14 -1.48 -17.71
CA ALA A 344 -1.98 -2.64 -17.42
C ALA A 344 -3.47 -2.28 -17.50
N VAL A 345 -4.31 -3.27 -17.75
CA VAL A 345 -5.79 -3.20 -17.73
C VAL A 345 -6.30 -4.48 -17.07
N ASP A 346 -7.17 -4.35 -16.09
CA ASP A 346 -7.76 -5.48 -15.37
C ASP A 346 -8.86 -6.11 -16.28
N PRO A 347 -8.79 -7.42 -16.65
CA PRO A 347 -9.62 -7.96 -17.75
C PRO A 347 -11.15 -7.89 -17.59
N ALA A 348 -11.65 -7.73 -16.37
CA ALA A 348 -13.09 -7.61 -16.05
C ALA A 348 -13.50 -6.18 -15.68
N SER A 349 -12.67 -5.18 -15.96
CA SER A 349 -12.89 -3.78 -15.56
C SER A 349 -13.76 -2.97 -16.53
N PRO A 350 -14.30 -1.81 -16.08
CA PRO A 350 -14.91 -0.84 -16.97
C PRO A 350 -13.98 -0.36 -18.09
N ALA A 351 -12.68 -0.21 -17.84
CA ALA A 351 -11.72 0.18 -18.87
C ALA A 351 -11.52 -0.91 -19.94
N ALA A 352 -11.47 -2.19 -19.53
CA ALA A 352 -11.44 -3.31 -20.48
C ALA A 352 -12.74 -3.35 -21.33
N ALA A 353 -13.90 -3.19 -20.68
CA ALA A 353 -15.20 -3.13 -21.37
C ALA A 353 -15.31 -1.93 -22.33
N ALA A 354 -14.70 -0.79 -21.98
CA ALA A 354 -14.60 0.40 -22.82
C ALA A 354 -13.50 0.33 -23.89
N GLY A 355 -12.80 -0.80 -24.04
CA GLY A 355 -11.80 -1.01 -25.10
C GLY A 355 -10.42 -0.38 -24.86
N ILE A 356 -10.09 -0.03 -23.62
CA ILE A 356 -8.72 0.36 -23.23
C ILE A 356 -7.79 -0.85 -23.34
N LYS A 357 -6.64 -0.65 -23.96
CA LYS A 357 -5.60 -1.68 -24.15
C LYS A 357 -4.27 -1.25 -23.57
N VAL A 358 -3.48 -2.23 -23.16
CA VAL A 358 -2.06 -2.05 -22.81
C VAL A 358 -1.29 -1.48 -24.01
N ARG A 359 -0.30 -0.62 -23.76
CA ARG A 359 0.49 0.18 -24.75
C ARG A 359 -0.21 1.37 -25.40
N GLN A 360 -1.51 1.62 -25.17
CA GLN A 360 -2.15 2.84 -25.65
C GLN A 360 -1.56 4.08 -24.95
N PHE A 361 -1.31 5.16 -25.69
CA PHE A 361 -0.86 6.45 -25.17
C PHE A 361 -2.06 7.33 -24.82
N VAL A 362 -2.04 8.01 -23.67
CA VAL A 362 -3.13 8.88 -23.24
C VAL A 362 -2.82 10.32 -23.67
N CYS A 363 -3.68 10.89 -24.51
CA CYS A 363 -3.50 12.20 -25.13
C CYS A 363 -4.34 13.28 -24.44
N ARG A 364 -5.59 12.96 -24.08
CA ARG A 364 -6.50 13.86 -23.35
C ARG A 364 -7.32 13.11 -22.32
N VAL A 365 -7.71 13.82 -21.25
CA VAL A 365 -8.62 13.38 -20.18
C VAL A 365 -9.70 14.44 -20.05
N ASN A 366 -10.98 14.08 -20.24
CA ASN A 366 -12.12 14.98 -20.14
C ASN A 366 -11.96 16.30 -20.95
N GLY A 367 -11.37 16.18 -22.15
CA GLY A 367 -11.06 17.31 -23.03
C GLY A 367 -9.75 18.05 -22.74
N CYS A 368 -9.23 17.99 -21.52
CA CYS A 368 -7.92 18.55 -21.17
C CYS A 368 -6.79 17.74 -21.81
N SER A 369 -5.83 18.41 -22.46
CA SER A 369 -4.64 17.73 -23.00
C SER A 369 -3.73 17.27 -21.86
N VAL A 370 -3.32 16.00 -21.89
CA VAL A 370 -2.42 15.39 -20.89
C VAL A 370 -1.13 14.86 -21.50
N LEU A 371 -0.93 15.00 -22.82
CA LEU A 371 0.20 14.43 -23.55
C LEU A 371 1.58 14.83 -22.97
N HIS A 372 1.70 16.08 -22.52
CA HIS A 372 2.92 16.62 -21.93
C HIS A 372 2.96 16.56 -20.39
N LEU A 373 1.94 15.95 -19.76
CA LEU A 373 1.90 15.73 -18.32
C LEU A 373 2.52 14.39 -17.96
N ASP A 374 3.03 14.27 -16.74
CA ASP A 374 3.42 12.98 -16.19
C ASP A 374 2.21 12.20 -15.66
N TYR A 375 2.36 10.88 -15.59
CA TYR A 375 1.32 9.98 -15.12
C TYR A 375 0.87 10.26 -13.68
N ARG A 376 1.66 10.96 -12.86
CA ARG A 376 1.28 11.37 -11.49
C ARG A 376 0.24 12.48 -11.56
N THR A 377 0.50 13.47 -12.41
CA THR A 377 -0.39 14.60 -12.68
C THR A 377 -1.66 14.14 -13.38
N LEU A 378 -1.54 13.25 -14.38
CA LEU A 378 -2.65 12.59 -15.05
C LEU A 378 -3.51 11.79 -14.06
N SER A 379 -2.89 10.94 -13.22
CA SER A 379 -3.62 10.17 -12.20
C SER A 379 -4.31 11.08 -11.19
N LYS A 380 -3.72 12.21 -10.78
CA LYS A 380 -4.41 13.21 -9.96
C LYS A 380 -5.65 13.74 -10.68
N VAL A 381 -5.52 14.22 -11.92
CA VAL A 381 -6.65 14.75 -12.72
C VAL A 381 -7.78 13.73 -12.89
N VAL A 382 -7.46 12.44 -13.08
CA VAL A 382 -8.47 11.36 -13.15
C VAL A 382 -9.08 11.08 -11.77
N MET A 383 -8.27 10.98 -10.70
CA MET A 383 -8.73 10.63 -9.35
C MET A 383 -9.42 11.76 -8.57
N THR A 384 -9.31 13.01 -9.03
CA THR A 384 -10.09 14.17 -8.57
C THR A 384 -11.15 14.61 -9.59
N GLY A 385 -11.27 13.91 -10.71
CA GLY A 385 -12.26 14.17 -11.75
C GLY A 385 -13.59 13.44 -11.51
N PRO A 386 -14.60 13.67 -12.37
CA PRO A 386 -15.85 12.92 -12.35
C PRO A 386 -15.62 11.43 -12.66
N ARG A 387 -16.58 10.61 -12.22
CA ARG A 387 -16.52 9.14 -12.28
C ARG A 387 -16.68 8.57 -13.70
N VAL A 388 -17.35 9.31 -14.59
CA VAL A 388 -17.21 9.16 -16.04
C VAL A 388 -15.92 9.85 -16.48
N VAL A 389 -15.00 9.10 -17.10
CA VAL A 389 -13.78 9.65 -17.72
C VAL A 389 -13.78 9.40 -19.22
N THR A 390 -13.66 10.47 -20.00
CA THR A 390 -13.50 10.43 -21.46
C THR A 390 -12.02 10.56 -21.79
N LEU A 391 -11.42 9.48 -22.28
CA LEU A 391 -10.02 9.41 -22.67
C LEU A 391 -9.88 9.53 -24.19
N GLU A 392 -9.06 10.46 -24.65
CA GLU A 392 -8.53 10.45 -26.01
C GLU A 392 -7.21 9.68 -25.97
N VAL A 393 -7.13 8.54 -26.64
CA VAL A 393 -5.96 7.65 -26.66
C VAL A 393 -5.42 7.46 -28.08
N MET A 394 -4.13 7.18 -28.19
CA MET A 394 -3.48 6.77 -29.43
C MET A 394 -2.94 5.34 -29.30
N GLU A 395 -3.23 4.49 -30.29
CA GLU A 395 -2.63 3.16 -30.42
C GLU A 395 -1.85 3.07 -31.73
N PRO A 396 -0.72 2.35 -31.79
CA PRO A 396 -0.01 2.16 -33.04
C PRO A 396 -0.90 1.43 -34.06
N LEU A 397 -0.70 1.72 -35.34
CA LEU A 397 -1.10 0.82 -36.41
C LEU A 397 -0.20 -0.43 -36.33
N ASP A 398 -0.83 -1.60 -36.23
CA ASP A 398 -0.17 -2.92 -36.26
C ASP A 398 0.22 -3.33 -37.71
#